data_AF-A0A926AUU7-F1
#
_entry.id   AF-A0A926AUU7-F1
#
_cell.length_a   1.000
_cell.length_b   1.000
_cell.length_c   1.000
_cell.angle_alpha   90.00
_cell.angle_beta   90.00
_cell.angle_gamma   90.00
#
_symmetry.space_group_name_H-M   'P 1'
#
loop_
_entity.id
_entity.type
_entity.pdbx_description
1 polymer ?
#
loop_
_entity_poly.entity_id
_entity_poly.type
_entity_poly.pdbx_seq_one_letter_code
_entity_poly.pdbx_strand_id
1 'polypeptide(L)'
;MQGLTHYQTLELDPRATAEQIRSAYRRLAKLHHPDTGADAGHQRMISLNAAYEVLSQPERRRVYDHLLSLHQPTRLAIPYGASRTRPDAADEETARDRWLKEVYQPVNTSIQQVLRSFRHQLEELSYDPYDDELVAEFEAYLNRSLNLYQNAIRTFRSRPNPFGTARVAEFLYHSLNQMGDALEELRYFPQNYDYQHLHTGQDLFRIAADLRRQAVEAAERIVH
;
A
#
# COMPACT_ATOMS: atom_id res chain seq x y z
N MET A 1 -13.66 -3.99 6.75
CA MET A 1 -14.18 -4.49 5.45
C MET A 1 -12.97 -4.63 4.56
N GLN A 2 -12.67 -5.84 4.06
CA GLN A 2 -11.56 -6.00 3.12
C GLN A 2 -12.02 -5.48 1.76
N GLY A 3 -11.29 -4.53 1.18
CA GLY A 3 -11.55 -4.04 -0.19
C GLY A 3 -11.55 -5.22 -1.17
N LEU A 4 -12.43 -5.18 -2.18
CA LEU A 4 -12.45 -6.21 -3.20
C LEU A 4 -11.16 -6.14 -4.02
N THR A 5 -10.40 -7.23 -4.03
CA THR A 5 -9.21 -7.37 -4.88
C THR A 5 -9.60 -7.35 -6.37
N HIS A 6 -8.69 -6.97 -7.27
CA HIS A 6 -8.94 -7.01 -8.72
C HIS A 6 -9.39 -8.41 -9.20
N TYR A 7 -8.90 -9.46 -8.55
CA TYR A 7 -9.34 -10.83 -8.79
C TYR A 7 -10.82 -11.02 -8.43
N GLN A 8 -11.24 -10.56 -7.25
CA GLN A 8 -12.65 -10.62 -6.84
C GLN A 8 -13.55 -9.73 -7.71
N THR A 9 -13.04 -8.59 -8.20
CA THR A 9 -13.78 -7.72 -9.13
C THR A 9 -14.05 -8.41 -10.47
N LEU A 10 -13.11 -9.21 -10.98
CA LEU A 10 -13.30 -10.05 -12.16
C LEU A 10 -13.91 -11.42 -11.85
N GLU A 11 -14.30 -11.69 -10.60
CA GLU A 11 -14.82 -12.99 -10.14
C GLU A 11 -13.86 -14.17 -10.42
N LEU A 12 -12.57 -13.94 -10.21
CA LEU A 12 -11.48 -14.88 -10.48
C LEU A 12 -10.68 -15.22 -9.22
N ASP A 13 -10.03 -16.38 -9.26
CA ASP A 13 -9.01 -16.76 -8.28
C ASP A 13 -7.67 -16.06 -8.61
N PRO A 14 -6.83 -15.70 -7.62
CA PRO A 14 -5.47 -15.18 -7.84
C PRO A 14 -4.59 -16.03 -8.77
N ARG A 15 -4.87 -17.34 -8.87
CA ARG A 15 -4.19 -18.29 -9.77
C ARG A 15 -4.74 -18.30 -11.20
N ALA A 16 -5.69 -17.43 -11.54
CA ALA A 16 -6.30 -17.41 -12.87
C ALA A 16 -5.28 -17.13 -13.98
N THR A 17 -5.41 -17.81 -15.11
CA THR A 17 -4.54 -17.61 -16.29
C THR A 17 -4.92 -16.32 -17.02
N ALA A 18 -4.01 -15.82 -17.87
CA ALA A 18 -4.29 -14.63 -18.69
C ALA A 18 -5.53 -14.82 -19.60
N GLU A 19 -5.78 -16.03 -20.08
CA GLU A 19 -6.98 -16.34 -20.88
C GLU A 19 -8.26 -16.25 -20.04
N GLN A 20 -8.24 -16.75 -18.80
CA GLN A 20 -9.36 -16.65 -17.88
C GLN A 20 -9.67 -15.20 -17.52
N ILE A 21 -8.64 -14.38 -17.30
CA ILE A 21 -8.76 -12.92 -17.07
C ILE A 21 -9.47 -12.23 -18.24
N ARG A 22 -9.02 -12.47 -19.49
CA ARG A 22 -9.67 -11.91 -20.69
C ARG A 22 -11.10 -12.40 -20.87
N SER A 23 -11.36 -13.68 -20.60
CA SER A 23 -12.69 -14.26 -20.74
C SER A 23 -13.67 -13.69 -19.72
N ALA A 24 -13.26 -13.60 -18.45
CA ALA A 24 -14.07 -13.04 -17.38
C ALA A 24 -14.40 -11.56 -17.63
N TYR A 25 -13.39 -10.76 -18.02
CA TYR A 25 -13.58 -9.36 -18.37
C TYR A 25 -14.63 -9.19 -19.49
N ARG A 26 -14.49 -9.92 -20.61
CA ARG A 26 -15.46 -9.83 -21.72
C ARG A 26 -16.89 -10.21 -21.31
N ARG A 27 -17.03 -11.25 -20.47
CA ARG A 27 -18.32 -11.71 -19.95
C ARG A 27 -18.97 -10.63 -19.07
N LEU A 28 -18.21 -10.07 -18.14
CA LEU A 28 -18.70 -9.07 -17.18
C LEU A 28 -18.94 -7.71 -17.83
N ALA A 29 -18.08 -7.29 -18.77
CA ALA A 29 -18.29 -6.07 -19.55
C ALA A 29 -19.58 -6.14 -20.39
N LYS A 30 -19.89 -7.29 -21.00
CA LYS A 30 -21.17 -7.46 -21.72
C LYS A 30 -22.39 -7.38 -20.79
N LEU A 31 -22.25 -7.86 -19.55
CA LEU A 31 -23.32 -7.85 -18.56
C LEU A 31 -23.58 -6.46 -17.98
N HIS A 32 -22.53 -5.65 -17.83
CA HIS A 32 -22.59 -4.34 -17.19
C HIS A 32 -22.47 -3.16 -18.18
N HIS A 33 -22.66 -3.40 -19.48
CA HIS A 33 -22.54 -2.35 -20.50
C HIS A 33 -23.56 -1.22 -20.28
N PRO A 34 -23.17 0.06 -20.37
CA PRO A 34 -24.05 1.19 -20.10
C PRO A 34 -25.31 1.26 -20.98
N ASP A 35 -25.34 0.59 -22.14
CA ASP A 35 -26.57 0.42 -22.95
C ASP A 35 -27.71 -0.32 -22.23
N THR A 36 -27.43 -0.99 -21.11
CA THR A 36 -28.47 -1.65 -20.30
C THR A 36 -29.18 -0.71 -19.32
N GLY A 37 -28.81 0.58 -19.28
CA GLY A 37 -29.62 1.66 -18.72
C GLY A 37 -29.63 1.83 -17.19
N ALA A 38 -28.69 1.24 -16.46
CA ALA A 38 -28.59 1.39 -15.00
C ALA A 38 -27.29 2.09 -14.58
N ASP A 39 -27.39 3.13 -13.74
CA ASP A 39 -26.24 3.84 -13.15
C ASP A 39 -25.28 2.89 -12.39
N ALA A 40 -25.82 1.84 -11.76
CA ALA A 40 -25.04 0.79 -11.11
C ALA A 40 -24.14 -0.01 -12.08
N GLY A 41 -24.52 -0.09 -13.36
CA GLY A 41 -23.72 -0.72 -14.42
C GLY A 41 -22.47 0.09 -14.75
N HIS A 42 -22.55 1.42 -14.68
CA HIS A 42 -21.43 2.30 -14.98
C HIS A 42 -20.30 2.14 -13.95
N GLN A 43 -20.62 2.22 -12.66
CA GLN A 43 -19.66 1.99 -11.57
C GLN A 43 -19.03 0.59 -11.65
N ARG A 44 -19.84 -0.44 -11.95
CA ARG A 44 -19.32 -1.81 -12.06
C ARG A 44 -18.40 -1.98 -13.27
N MET A 45 -18.75 -1.39 -14.41
CA MET A 45 -17.91 -1.40 -15.63
C MET A 45 -16.55 -0.75 -15.37
N ILE A 46 -16.53 0.38 -14.66
CA ILE A 46 -15.30 1.07 -14.27
C ILE A 46 -14.39 0.13 -13.48
N SER A 47 -14.92 -0.52 -12.42
CA SER A 47 -14.12 -1.46 -11.62
C SER A 47 -13.61 -2.65 -12.45
N LEU A 48 -14.39 -3.12 -13.42
CA LEU A 48 -13.97 -4.22 -14.31
C LEU A 48 -12.83 -3.81 -15.24
N ASN A 49 -12.88 -2.60 -15.80
CA ASN A 49 -11.82 -2.04 -16.63
C ASN A 49 -10.53 -1.89 -15.81
N ALA A 50 -10.63 -1.33 -14.61
CA ALA A 50 -9.53 -1.17 -13.67
C ALA A 50 -8.81 -2.49 -13.36
N ALA A 51 -9.59 -3.50 -12.97
CA ALA A 51 -9.07 -4.82 -12.66
C ALA A 51 -8.41 -5.47 -13.88
N TYR A 52 -9.01 -5.33 -15.06
CA TYR A 52 -8.47 -5.89 -16.29
C TYR A 52 -7.17 -5.18 -16.72
N GLU A 53 -7.06 -3.87 -16.59
CA GLU A 53 -5.85 -3.13 -16.98
C GLU A 53 -4.62 -3.57 -16.16
N VAL A 54 -4.80 -3.79 -14.86
CA VAL A 54 -3.73 -4.25 -13.98
C VAL A 54 -3.41 -5.72 -14.21
N LEU A 55 -4.42 -6.59 -14.30
CA LEU A 55 -4.23 -8.04 -14.36
C LEU A 55 -3.88 -8.56 -15.77
N SER A 56 -4.21 -7.82 -16.83
CA SER A 56 -3.91 -8.22 -18.21
C SER A 56 -2.44 -8.05 -18.59
N GLN A 57 -1.74 -7.09 -17.97
CA GLN A 57 -0.33 -6.84 -18.22
C GLN A 57 0.55 -7.65 -17.24
N PRO A 58 1.45 -8.53 -17.73
CA PRO A 58 2.25 -9.40 -16.86
C PRO A 58 3.07 -8.64 -15.81
N GLU A 59 3.68 -7.52 -16.18
CA GLU A 59 4.50 -6.73 -15.25
C GLU A 59 3.64 -6.04 -14.18
N ARG A 60 2.51 -5.42 -14.57
CA ARG A 60 1.58 -4.78 -13.62
C ARG A 60 0.92 -5.82 -12.70
N ARG A 61 0.57 -6.99 -13.23
CA ARG A 61 0.06 -8.13 -12.46
C ARG A 61 1.09 -8.62 -11.44
N ARG A 62 2.36 -8.78 -11.83
CA ARG A 62 3.44 -9.18 -10.90
C ARG A 62 3.58 -8.19 -9.74
N VAL A 63 3.58 -6.89 -10.05
CA VAL A 63 3.62 -5.84 -9.03
C VAL A 63 2.40 -5.92 -8.11
N TYR A 64 1.21 -6.11 -8.68
CA TYR A 64 -0.03 -6.27 -7.91
C TYR A 64 -0.04 -7.52 -7.03
N ASP A 65 0.33 -8.68 -7.56
CA ASP A 65 0.42 -9.95 -6.85
C ASP A 65 1.45 -9.88 -5.72
N HIS A 66 2.57 -9.18 -5.95
CA HIS A 66 3.56 -8.92 -4.92
C HIS A 66 2.97 -8.08 -3.79
N LEU A 67 2.24 -6.99 -4.09
CA LEU A 67 1.56 -6.17 -3.10
C LEU A 67 0.55 -6.96 -2.28
N LEU A 68 -0.26 -7.80 -2.93
CA LEU A 68 -1.24 -8.66 -2.25
C LEU A 68 -0.57 -9.64 -1.27
N SER A 69 0.56 -10.22 -1.68
CA SER A 69 1.36 -11.11 -0.82
C SER A 69 2.01 -10.36 0.34
N LEU A 70 2.32 -9.07 0.18
CA LEU A 70 2.85 -8.24 1.26
C LEU A 70 1.76 -7.83 2.25
N HIS A 71 0.52 -7.60 1.83
CA HIS A 71 -0.62 -7.25 2.70
C HIS A 71 -1.22 -8.43 3.46
N GLN A 72 -0.72 -9.67 3.24
CA GLN A 72 -1.15 -10.78 4.07
C GLN A 72 -0.74 -10.49 5.53
N PRO A 73 -1.68 -10.50 6.49
CA PRO A 73 -1.37 -10.27 7.88
C PRO A 73 -0.45 -11.41 8.31
N THR A 74 0.84 -11.14 8.31
CA THR A 74 1.78 -11.96 9.05
C THR A 74 1.31 -11.77 10.47
N ARG A 75 0.64 -12.78 11.04
CA ARG A 75 0.58 -12.91 12.50
C ARG A 75 2.01 -12.67 12.93
N LEU A 76 2.26 -11.55 13.60
CA LEU A 76 3.51 -11.33 14.31
C LEU A 76 3.64 -12.57 15.16
N ALA A 77 4.44 -13.54 14.71
CA ALA A 77 4.81 -14.67 15.50
C ALA A 77 5.75 -14.06 16.52
N ILE A 78 5.15 -13.50 17.57
CA ILE A 78 5.86 -13.10 18.76
C ILE A 78 6.37 -14.43 19.33
N PRO A 79 7.67 -14.74 19.29
CA PRO A 79 8.17 -15.89 20.00
C PRO A 79 8.25 -15.48 21.46
N TYR A 80 7.11 -15.39 22.15
CA TYR A 80 7.09 -15.47 23.60
C TYR A 80 7.24 -16.95 23.95
N GLY A 81 8.49 -17.37 24.20
CA GLY A 81 8.77 -18.68 24.80
C GLY A 81 9.69 -19.57 23.99
N ALA A 82 10.99 -19.30 24.05
CA ALA A 82 12.01 -20.35 24.05
C ALA A 82 13.26 -19.80 24.76
N SER A 83 13.56 -20.38 25.91
CA SER A 83 14.68 -20.12 26.81
C SER A 83 15.96 -19.64 26.12
N ARG A 84 16.38 -18.40 26.41
CA ARG A 84 17.77 -17.95 26.22
C ARG A 84 18.13 -17.08 27.41
N THR A 85 19.26 -17.37 28.04
CA THR A 85 20.02 -16.45 28.88
C THR A 85 19.81 -15.02 28.41
N ARG A 86 19.45 -14.10 29.31
CA ARG A 86 19.32 -12.66 29.01
C ARG A 86 20.57 -12.29 28.20
N PRO A 87 20.45 -11.96 26.90
CA PRO A 87 21.59 -11.53 26.11
C PRO A 87 22.26 -10.38 26.85
N ASP A 88 23.60 -10.29 26.74
CA ASP A 88 24.35 -9.25 27.42
C ASP A 88 23.75 -7.88 27.07
N ALA A 89 23.63 -6.99 28.06
CA ALA A 89 22.94 -5.71 27.86
C ALA A 89 23.58 -4.91 26.71
N ALA A 90 24.89 -5.07 26.52
CA ALA A 90 25.67 -4.49 25.43
C ALA A 90 25.31 -5.06 24.03
N ASP A 91 25.01 -6.36 23.94
CA ASP A 91 24.62 -7.01 22.69
C ASP A 91 23.22 -6.55 22.24
N GLU A 92 22.30 -6.40 23.19
CA GLU A 92 20.95 -5.90 22.92
C GLU A 92 20.93 -4.41 22.54
N GLU A 93 21.75 -3.58 23.19
CA GLU A 93 21.91 -2.18 22.81
C GLU A 93 22.47 -2.03 21.40
N THR A 94 23.52 -2.79 21.08
CA THR A 94 24.08 -2.84 19.72
C THR A 94 23.06 -3.33 18.69
N ALA A 95 22.23 -4.32 19.03
CA ALA A 95 21.17 -4.83 18.16
C ALA A 95 20.07 -3.78 17.93
N ARG A 96 19.68 -3.03 18.97
CA ARG A 96 18.73 -1.92 18.87
C ARG A 96 19.23 -0.81 17.97
N ASP A 97 20.44 -0.30 18.20
CA ASP A 97 21.03 0.78 17.41
C ASP A 97 21.15 0.38 15.94
N ARG A 98 21.55 -0.86 15.70
CA ARG A 98 21.63 -1.42 14.35
C ARG A 98 20.26 -1.50 13.69
N TRP A 99 19.23 -1.96 14.41
CA TRP A 99 17.86 -2.00 13.89
C TRP A 99 17.32 -0.59 13.63
N LEU A 100 17.59 0.37 14.52
CA LEU A 100 17.20 1.76 14.32
C LEU A 100 17.81 2.35 13.04
N LYS A 101 19.11 2.10 12.82
CA LYS A 101 19.85 2.61 11.66
C LYS A 101 19.51 1.92 10.35
N GLU A 102 19.36 0.59 10.36
CA GLU A 102 19.24 -0.20 9.13
C GLU A 102 17.78 -0.53 8.76
N VAL A 103 16.85 -0.48 9.72
CA VAL A 103 15.43 -0.79 9.49
C VAL A 103 14.57 0.46 9.67
N TYR A 104 14.55 1.02 10.87
CA TYR A 104 13.64 2.13 11.19
C TYR A 104 13.93 3.38 10.34
N GLN A 105 15.19 3.82 10.23
CA GLN A 105 15.54 5.03 9.48
C GLN A 105 15.13 4.92 7.99
N PRO A 106 15.54 3.89 7.22
CA PRO A 106 15.14 3.78 5.81
C PRO A 106 13.63 3.67 5.61
N VAL A 107 12.94 2.95 6.50
CA VAL A 107 11.48 2.79 6.45
C VAL A 107 10.80 4.13 6.71
N ASN A 108 11.17 4.83 7.78
CA ASN A 108 10.62 6.15 8.12
C ASN A 108 10.88 7.17 7.00
N THR A 109 12.08 7.19 6.40
CA THR A 109 12.39 8.05 5.26
C THR A 109 11.52 7.73 4.04
N SER A 110 11.31 6.44 3.74
CA SER A 110 10.45 6.03 2.62
C SER A 110 9.00 6.48 2.83
N ILE A 111 8.45 6.27 4.04
CA ILE A 111 7.09 6.70 4.38
C ILE A 111 6.99 8.23 4.27
N GLN A 112 7.96 8.97 4.83
CA GLN A 112 7.98 10.43 4.77
C GLN A 112 8.05 10.95 3.32
N GLN A 113 8.85 10.31 2.47
CA GLN A 113 8.99 10.70 1.06
C GLN A 113 7.66 10.57 0.31
N VAL A 114 6.97 9.43 0.45
CA VAL A 114 5.65 9.20 -0.16
C VAL A 114 4.65 10.27 0.31
N LEU A 115 4.52 10.47 1.62
CA LEU A 115 3.58 11.44 2.20
C LEU A 115 3.86 12.89 1.80
N ARG A 116 5.14 13.27 1.65
CA ARG A 116 5.52 14.62 1.21
C ARG A 116 5.17 14.83 -0.27
N SER A 117 5.51 13.86 -1.12
CA SER A 117 5.22 13.94 -2.56
C SER A 117 3.72 13.93 -2.84
N PHE A 118 2.92 13.17 -2.09
CA PHE A 118 1.46 13.16 -2.24
C PHE A 118 0.85 14.55 -2.13
N ARG A 119 1.29 15.32 -1.12
CA ARG A 119 0.72 16.63 -0.82
C ARG A 119 0.90 17.61 -1.98
N HIS A 120 2.07 17.59 -2.60
CA HIS A 120 2.36 18.37 -3.80
C HIS A 120 1.48 17.94 -4.97
N GLN A 121 1.34 16.63 -5.19
CA GLN A 121 0.56 16.13 -6.31
C GLN A 121 -0.93 16.43 -6.18
N LEU A 122 -1.45 16.45 -4.95
CA LEU A 122 -2.81 16.86 -4.68
C LEU A 122 -3.04 18.36 -4.95
N GLU A 123 -2.05 19.20 -4.67
CA GLU A 123 -2.08 20.63 -5.00
C GLU A 123 -2.10 20.84 -6.52
N GLU A 124 -1.22 20.13 -7.26
CA GLU A 124 -1.21 20.19 -8.72
C GLU A 124 -2.54 19.74 -9.34
N LEU A 125 -3.07 18.58 -8.94
CA LEU A 125 -4.37 18.08 -9.41
C LEU A 125 -5.56 19.00 -9.07
N SER A 126 -5.41 19.90 -8.11
CA SER A 126 -6.47 20.85 -7.75
C SER A 126 -6.64 21.98 -8.78
N TYR A 127 -5.64 22.24 -9.62
CA TYR A 127 -5.71 23.24 -10.69
C TYR A 127 -6.62 22.79 -11.84
N ASP A 128 -6.37 21.59 -12.37
CA ASP A 128 -7.25 20.92 -13.32
C ASP A 128 -7.17 19.38 -13.16
N PRO A 129 -8.19 18.76 -12.56
CA PRO A 129 -8.18 17.32 -12.26
C PRO A 129 -8.43 16.44 -13.49
N TYR A 130 -8.81 17.02 -14.63
CA TYR A 130 -9.02 16.30 -15.89
C TYR A 130 -7.89 16.55 -16.91
N ASP A 131 -6.86 17.31 -16.53
CA ASP A 131 -5.70 17.54 -17.37
C ASP A 131 -4.86 16.26 -17.52
N ASP A 132 -4.67 15.82 -18.76
CA ASP A 132 -3.98 14.57 -19.09
C ASP A 132 -2.52 14.56 -18.59
N GLU A 133 -1.84 15.72 -18.58
CA GLU A 133 -0.46 15.85 -18.11
C GLU A 133 -0.40 15.72 -16.58
N LEU A 134 -1.29 16.42 -15.86
CA LEU A 134 -1.38 16.34 -14.40
C LEU A 134 -1.78 14.94 -13.91
N VAL A 135 -2.70 14.28 -14.62
CA VAL A 135 -3.10 12.89 -14.32
C VAL A 135 -1.93 11.93 -14.56
N ALA A 136 -1.19 12.09 -15.67
CA ALA A 136 -0.01 11.27 -15.95
C ALA A 136 1.11 11.47 -14.91
N GLU A 137 1.31 12.71 -14.42
CA GLU A 137 2.23 12.98 -13.32
C GLU A 137 1.80 12.30 -12.02
N PHE A 138 0.51 12.34 -11.71
CA PHE A 138 -0.07 11.67 -10.55
C PHE A 138 0.10 10.15 -10.63
N GLU A 139 -0.14 9.54 -11.79
CA GLU A 139 0.13 8.11 -12.03
C GLU A 139 1.62 7.78 -11.86
N ALA A 140 2.52 8.63 -12.37
CA ALA A 140 3.96 8.46 -12.18
C ALA A 140 4.36 8.59 -10.70
N TYR A 141 3.70 9.48 -9.95
CA TYR A 141 3.83 9.55 -8.49
C TYR A 141 3.38 8.25 -7.80
N LEU A 142 2.21 7.70 -8.17
CA LEU A 142 1.70 6.46 -7.59
C LEU A 142 2.65 5.29 -7.85
N ASN A 143 3.14 5.16 -9.08
CA ASN A 143 4.10 4.11 -9.44
C ASN A 143 5.43 4.23 -8.66
N ARG A 144 5.97 5.45 -8.51
CA ARG A 144 7.17 5.69 -7.68
C ARG A 144 6.90 5.36 -6.21
N SER A 145 5.75 5.76 -5.69
CA SER A 145 5.37 5.52 -4.30
C SER A 145 5.14 4.05 -3.97
N LEU A 146 4.57 3.28 -4.89
CA LEU A 146 4.45 1.82 -4.75
C LEU A 146 5.81 1.14 -4.66
N ASN A 147 6.79 1.56 -5.47
CA ASN A 147 8.15 1.04 -5.39
C ASN A 147 8.82 1.37 -4.04
N LEU A 148 8.66 2.61 -3.55
CA LEU A 148 9.16 3.01 -2.22
C LEU A 148 8.50 2.20 -1.11
N TYR A 149 7.18 2.02 -1.17
CA TYR A 149 6.40 1.23 -0.23
C TYR A 149 6.88 -0.24 -0.19
N GLN A 150 7.07 -0.86 -1.36
CA GLN A 150 7.59 -2.24 -1.44
C GLN A 150 9.00 -2.36 -0.86
N ASN A 151 9.87 -1.39 -1.13
CA ASN A 151 11.20 -1.34 -0.52
C ASN A 151 11.10 -1.21 1.00
N ALA A 152 10.24 -0.34 1.50
CA ALA A 152 10.02 -0.14 2.93
C ALA A 152 9.52 -1.42 3.62
N ILE A 153 8.55 -2.12 3.05
CA ILE A 153 8.06 -3.41 3.59
C ILE A 153 9.18 -4.46 3.60
N ARG A 154 9.96 -4.58 2.51
CA ARG A 154 11.08 -5.53 2.44
C ARG A 154 12.13 -5.23 3.50
N THR A 155 12.49 -3.97 3.68
CA THR A 155 13.43 -3.54 4.72
C THR A 155 12.87 -3.79 6.11
N PHE A 156 11.60 -3.45 6.36
CA PHE A 156 10.93 -3.68 7.64
C PHE A 156 10.93 -5.17 8.03
N ARG A 157 10.74 -6.06 7.06
CA ARG A 157 10.72 -7.52 7.26
C ARG A 157 12.10 -8.17 7.24
N SER A 158 13.16 -7.43 6.91
CA SER A 158 14.49 -8.00 6.73
C SER A 158 15.13 -8.50 8.04
N ARG A 159 14.66 -8.00 9.19
CA ARG A 159 15.23 -8.32 10.51
C ARG A 159 14.14 -8.46 11.58
N PRO A 160 14.36 -9.32 12.59
CA PRO A 160 13.49 -9.39 13.74
C PRO A 160 13.60 -8.12 14.59
N ASN A 161 12.51 -7.78 15.29
CA ASN A 161 12.47 -6.62 16.17
C ASN A 161 13.22 -6.94 17.48
N PRO A 162 14.28 -6.17 17.84
CA PRO A 162 14.99 -6.35 19.10
C PRO A 162 14.12 -5.96 20.32
N PHE A 163 14.56 -6.33 21.52
CA PHE A 163 13.84 -5.99 22.73
C PHE A 163 13.77 -4.47 22.94
N GLY A 164 12.61 -3.94 23.33
CA GLY A 164 12.39 -2.51 23.54
C GLY A 164 11.93 -1.72 22.30
N THR A 165 12.05 -2.26 21.08
CA THR A 165 11.60 -1.55 19.85
C THR A 165 10.19 -1.94 19.38
N ALA A 166 9.52 -2.85 20.09
CA ALA A 166 8.21 -3.40 19.70
C ALA A 166 7.17 -2.31 19.36
N ARG A 167 7.11 -1.24 20.17
CA ARG A 167 6.17 -0.13 19.95
C ARG A 167 6.50 0.68 18.69
N VAL A 168 7.78 0.90 18.40
CA VAL A 168 8.20 1.57 17.15
C VAL A 168 7.80 0.72 15.96
N ALA A 169 8.08 -0.59 16.02
CA ALA A 169 7.75 -1.52 14.96
C ALA A 169 6.24 -1.63 14.73
N GLU A 170 5.43 -1.62 15.79
CA GLU A 170 3.96 -1.60 15.72
C GLU A 170 3.45 -0.36 14.96
N PHE A 171 3.91 0.83 15.32
CA PHE A 171 3.52 2.06 14.61
C PHE A 171 3.98 2.08 13.16
N LEU A 172 5.19 1.63 12.86
CA LEU A 172 5.66 1.48 11.48
C LEU A 172 4.81 0.50 10.68
N TYR A 173 4.46 -0.64 11.27
CA TYR A 173 3.61 -1.65 10.61
C TYR A 173 2.24 -1.08 10.25
N HIS A 174 1.56 -0.43 11.19
CA HIS A 174 0.26 0.18 10.93
C HIS A 174 0.36 1.35 9.94
N SER A 175 1.42 2.17 10.04
CA SER A 175 1.65 3.27 9.09
C SER A 175 1.84 2.73 7.66
N LEU A 176 2.61 1.66 7.49
CA LEU A 176 2.81 1.00 6.20
C LEU A 176 1.53 0.38 5.66
N ASN A 177 0.71 -0.28 6.49
CA ASN A 177 -0.57 -0.82 6.01
C ASN A 177 -1.49 0.29 5.52
N GLN A 178 -1.67 1.36 6.31
CA GLN A 178 -2.49 2.51 5.91
C GLN A 178 -1.97 3.18 4.63
N MET A 179 -0.64 3.24 4.46
CA MET A 179 -0.01 3.73 3.23
C MET A 179 -0.28 2.81 2.03
N GLY A 180 -0.25 1.49 2.23
CA GLY A 180 -0.56 0.51 1.19
C GLY A 180 -2.03 0.63 0.74
N ASP A 181 -2.96 0.66 1.69
CA ASP A 181 -4.39 0.84 1.45
C ASP A 181 -4.66 2.17 0.71
N ALA A 182 -4.02 3.26 1.14
CA ALA A 182 -4.13 4.56 0.49
C ALA A 182 -3.63 4.52 -0.96
N LEU A 183 -2.47 3.90 -1.21
CA LEU A 183 -1.93 3.77 -2.56
C LEU A 183 -2.82 2.91 -3.46
N GLU A 184 -3.48 1.88 -2.91
CA GLU A 184 -4.46 1.09 -3.66
C GLU A 184 -5.69 1.92 -4.03
N GLU A 185 -6.26 2.66 -3.08
CA GLU A 185 -7.40 3.53 -3.32
C GLU A 185 -7.10 4.62 -4.35
N LEU A 186 -5.96 5.32 -4.22
CA LEU A 186 -5.60 6.43 -5.10
C LEU A 186 -5.37 6.00 -6.56
N ARG A 187 -5.08 4.72 -6.82
CA ARG A 187 -4.91 4.21 -8.19
C ARG A 187 -6.19 4.17 -8.99
N TYR A 188 -7.34 4.17 -8.33
CA TYR A 188 -8.62 4.20 -9.03
C TYR A 188 -8.93 5.60 -9.60
N PHE A 189 -8.43 6.67 -8.97
CA PHE A 189 -8.74 8.04 -9.38
C PHE A 189 -8.38 8.35 -10.85
N PRO A 190 -7.15 8.09 -11.36
CA PRO A 190 -6.83 8.34 -12.78
C PRO A 190 -7.72 7.61 -13.79
N GLN A 191 -8.34 6.52 -13.36
CA GLN A 191 -9.12 5.65 -14.24
C GLN A 191 -10.58 6.07 -14.33
N ASN A 192 -11.09 6.78 -13.32
CA ASN A 192 -12.51 7.08 -13.19
C ASN A 192 -12.84 8.50 -12.73
N TYR A 193 -11.83 9.30 -12.38
CA TYR A 193 -11.95 10.64 -11.84
C TYR A 193 -12.88 10.74 -10.62
N ASP A 194 -13.07 9.63 -9.90
CA ASP A 194 -13.95 9.58 -8.73
C ASP A 194 -13.20 10.12 -7.49
N TYR A 195 -13.64 11.30 -7.06
CA TYR A 195 -13.10 12.00 -5.89
C TYR A 195 -13.28 11.22 -4.59
N GLN A 196 -14.18 10.23 -4.52
CA GLN A 196 -14.31 9.40 -3.34
C GLN A 196 -13.04 8.59 -3.07
N HIS A 197 -12.38 8.08 -4.12
CA HIS A 197 -11.09 7.41 -3.98
C HIS A 197 -9.97 8.37 -3.59
N LEU A 198 -9.98 9.59 -4.14
CA LEU A 198 -9.04 10.63 -3.78
C LEU A 198 -9.16 11.01 -2.29
N HIS A 199 -10.39 11.21 -1.81
CA HIS A 199 -10.68 11.54 -0.41
C HIS A 199 -10.33 10.39 0.53
N THR A 200 -10.71 9.15 0.20
CA THR A 200 -10.37 7.96 0.99
C THR A 200 -8.86 7.79 1.11
N GLY A 201 -8.13 7.94 -0.01
CA GLY A 201 -6.68 7.89 -0.02
C GLY A 201 -6.02 8.99 0.81
N GLN A 202 -6.57 10.23 0.79
CA GLN A 202 -6.11 11.31 1.66
C GLN A 202 -6.28 10.97 3.15
N ASP A 203 -7.42 10.42 3.54
CA ASP A 203 -7.69 10.05 4.93
C ASP A 203 -6.76 8.93 5.41
N LEU A 204 -6.56 7.90 4.60
CA LEU A 204 -5.63 6.81 4.91
C LEU A 204 -4.19 7.32 5.03
N PHE A 205 -3.74 8.23 4.14
CA PHE A 205 -2.43 8.87 4.27
C PHE A 205 -2.30 9.79 5.48
N ARG A 206 -3.37 10.47 5.89
CA ARG A 206 -3.39 11.24 7.15
C ARG A 206 -3.17 10.32 8.35
N ILE A 207 -3.88 9.20 8.43
CA ILE A 207 -3.70 8.19 9.49
C ILE A 207 -2.27 7.63 9.45
N ALA A 208 -1.76 7.29 8.26
CA ALA A 208 -0.40 6.81 8.08
C ALA A 208 0.64 7.83 8.59
N ALA A 209 0.43 9.12 8.32
CA ALA A 209 1.29 10.20 8.77
C ALA A 209 1.27 10.35 10.30
N ASP A 210 0.11 10.19 10.94
CA ASP A 210 -0.04 10.26 12.39
C ASP A 210 0.66 9.09 13.08
N LEU A 211 0.50 7.87 12.55
CA LEU A 211 1.20 6.68 13.03
C LEU A 211 2.72 6.81 12.86
N ARG A 212 3.18 7.38 11.74
CA ARG A 212 4.60 7.67 11.53
C ARG A 212 5.15 8.62 12.59
N ARG A 213 4.40 9.68 12.95
CA ARG A 213 4.82 10.60 14.04
C ARG A 213 4.93 9.87 15.38
N GLN A 214 3.97 9.00 15.71
CA GLN A 214 4.04 8.16 16.92
C GLN A 214 5.24 7.21 16.90
N ALA A 215 5.62 6.66 15.73
CA ALA A 215 6.83 5.85 15.57
C ALA A 215 8.10 6.68 15.86
N VAL A 216 8.16 7.93 15.40
CA VAL A 216 9.28 8.84 15.66
C VAL A 216 9.41 9.15 17.14
N GLU A 217 8.33 9.55 17.79
CA GLU A 217 8.32 9.83 19.24
C GLU A 217 8.71 8.59 20.06
N ALA A 218 8.25 7.41 19.66
CA ALA A 218 8.61 6.16 20.31
C ALA A 218 10.10 5.82 20.11
N ALA A 219 10.69 6.12 18.95
CA ALA A 219 12.10 5.89 18.68
C ALA A 219 13.00 6.86 19.46
N GLU A 220 12.61 8.13 19.58
CA GLU A 220 13.35 9.14 20.34
C GLU A 220 13.46 8.78 21.83
N ARG A 221 12.41 8.18 22.40
CA ARG A 221 12.39 7.65 23.78
C ARG A 221 13.26 6.42 24.02
N ILE A 222 13.77 5.78 22.97
CA ILE A 222 14.69 4.64 23.09
C ILE A 222 16.14 5.13 23.12
N VAL A 223 16.41 6.28 22.48
CA VAL A 223 17.73 6.90 22.39
C VAL A 223 18.06 7.78 23.61
N HIS A 224 17.04 8.17 24.38
CA HIS A 224 17.15 8.96 25.63
C HIS A 224 16.82 8.08 26.84
#